data_AF-A0A519V7I2-F1
#
_entry.id   AF-A0A519V7I2-F1
#
_cell.length_a   1.000
_cell.length_b   1.000
_cell.length_c   1.000
_cell.angle_alpha   90.00
_cell.angle_beta   90.00
_cell.angle_gamma   90.00
#
_symmetry.space_group_name_H-M   'P 1'
#
loop_
_entity.id
_entity.type
_entity.pdbx_description
1 polymer ?
#
loop_
_entity_poly.entity_id
_entity_poly.type
_entity_poly.pdbx_seq_one_letter_code
_entity_poly.pdbx_strand_id
1 'polypeptide(L)'
;MKKNLLFIVICLFFASCGWFDNTPEIGKVLAEHFDNKLYKNFDTVAYDRVFSKKLDELGKDLSNPKLTTAYYLDNKNKPLLVTKFFVNGGLDTLNQYLENSKADGFNPEVFYKSEISKLLSTLKANDFKKIDDVYPVIAELELKSADALLRYTNYMQFGSVNPRKIFNRYYIALKRPDSVKMDSVLKTDNLVKTLAGVQPKAKSYIDLKNALANYRETIGNENDEAIKKIKLNLERLRWKMPIETDEVVQVNIPDFSLTWFKNNDTLTHMNVCVGGKREATYAEKMKRFAKSGSL
;
A
#
# COMPACT_ATOMS: atom_id res chain seq x y z
N MET A 1 -49.81 -37.71 36.95
CA MET A 1 -49.52 -36.62 35.96
C MET A 1 -48.87 -35.35 36.53
N LYS A 2 -48.81 -35.11 37.86
CA LYS A 2 -48.20 -33.88 38.43
C LYS A 2 -46.68 -33.95 38.72
N LYS A 3 -46.06 -35.14 38.80
CA LYS A 3 -44.62 -35.27 39.10
C LYS A 3 -43.69 -35.21 37.88
N ASN A 4 -44.18 -35.56 36.69
CA ASN A 4 -43.36 -35.51 35.46
C ASN A 4 -43.32 -34.10 34.82
N LEU A 5 -44.24 -33.21 35.20
CA LEU A 5 -44.24 -31.82 34.73
C LEU A 5 -43.21 -30.95 35.47
N LEU A 6 -42.87 -31.30 36.72
CA LEU A 6 -41.89 -30.57 37.52
C LEU A 6 -40.44 -30.81 37.03
N PHE A 7 -40.17 -31.99 36.46
CA PHE A 7 -38.84 -32.33 35.93
C PHE A 7 -38.53 -31.64 34.60
N ILE A 8 -39.56 -31.37 33.78
CA ILE A 8 -39.41 -30.67 32.49
C ILE A 8 -39.19 -29.17 32.71
N VAL A 9 -39.75 -28.58 33.76
CA VAL A 9 -39.53 -27.16 34.09
C VAL A 9 -38.12 -26.92 34.63
N ILE A 10 -37.50 -27.88 35.33
CA ILE A 10 -36.13 -27.75 35.86
C ILE A 10 -35.06 -27.91 34.76
N CYS A 11 -35.30 -28.72 33.71
CA CYS A 11 -34.39 -28.84 32.58
C CYS A 11 -34.39 -27.61 31.64
N LEU A 12 -35.43 -26.77 31.66
CA LEU A 12 -35.48 -25.54 30.87
C LEU A 12 -34.71 -24.37 31.49
N PHE A 13 -34.29 -24.45 32.75
CA PHE A 13 -33.45 -23.42 33.39
C PHE A 13 -31.95 -23.62 33.20
N PHE A 14 -31.49 -24.79 32.72
CA PHE A 14 -30.07 -25.04 32.42
C PHE A 14 -29.68 -24.77 30.97
N ALA A 15 -30.63 -24.39 30.11
CA ALA A 15 -30.37 -23.99 28.72
C ALA A 15 -30.14 -22.47 28.55
N SER A 16 -29.97 -21.72 29.65
CA SER A 16 -29.78 -20.26 29.65
C SER A 16 -28.52 -19.81 30.43
N CYS A 17 -27.47 -20.61 30.41
CA CYS A 17 -26.12 -20.13 30.69
C CYS A 17 -25.35 -20.09 29.37
N GLY A 18 -25.25 -18.89 28.77
CA GLY A 18 -24.33 -18.59 27.68
C GLY A 18 -22.88 -18.65 28.14
N TRP A 19 -22.44 -19.82 28.59
CA TRP A 19 -21.13 -20.11 29.18
C TRP A 19 -20.09 -20.49 28.11
N PHE A 20 -20.25 -19.95 26.91
CA PHE A 20 -19.22 -20.01 25.88
C PHE A 20 -18.56 -18.63 25.82
N ASP A 21 -17.24 -18.63 25.99
CA ASP A 21 -16.39 -17.45 25.92
C ASP A 21 -16.45 -16.88 24.49
N ASN A 22 -17.47 -16.05 24.24
CA ASN A 22 -17.82 -15.47 22.94
C ASN A 22 -16.87 -14.36 22.50
N THR A 23 -15.80 -14.10 23.26
CA THR A 23 -14.80 -13.10 22.91
C THR A 23 -14.17 -13.47 21.56
N PRO A 24 -14.21 -12.58 20.55
CA PRO A 24 -13.55 -12.83 19.28
C PRO A 24 -12.03 -12.90 19.44
N GLU A 25 -11.35 -13.45 18.43
CA GLU A 25 -9.90 -13.66 18.44
C GLU A 25 -9.11 -12.40 18.79
N ILE A 26 -9.46 -11.25 18.21
CA ILE A 26 -8.85 -9.95 18.54
C ILE A 26 -8.95 -9.61 20.03
N GLY A 27 -10.11 -9.84 20.66
CA GLY A 27 -10.30 -9.59 22.09
C GLY A 27 -9.45 -10.52 22.94
N LYS A 28 -9.30 -11.79 22.54
CA LYS A 28 -8.42 -12.77 23.22
C LYS A 28 -6.96 -12.38 23.13
N VAL A 29 -6.50 -12.08 21.90
CA VAL A 29 -5.11 -11.69 21.61
C VAL A 29 -4.72 -10.43 22.39
N LEU A 30 -5.58 -9.40 22.42
CA LEU A 30 -5.29 -8.17 23.15
C LEU A 30 -5.41 -8.34 24.67
N ALA A 31 -6.37 -9.14 25.16
CA ALA A 31 -6.48 -9.45 26.59
C ALA A 31 -5.21 -10.12 27.12
N GLU A 32 -4.66 -11.06 26.36
CA GLU A 32 -3.42 -11.76 26.69
C GLU A 32 -2.20 -10.84 26.59
N HIS A 33 -2.05 -10.10 25.48
CA HIS A 33 -0.90 -9.23 25.26
C HIS A 33 -0.76 -8.14 26.32
N PHE A 34 -1.87 -7.53 26.73
CA PHE A 34 -1.87 -6.42 27.69
C PHE A 34 -2.10 -6.84 29.15
N ASP A 35 -2.33 -8.13 29.41
CA ASP A 35 -2.86 -8.63 30.70
C ASP A 35 -4.05 -7.79 31.21
N ASN A 36 -4.97 -7.45 30.31
CA ASN A 36 -6.09 -6.54 30.58
C ASN A 36 -7.44 -7.22 30.28
N LYS A 37 -8.22 -7.48 31.33
CA LYS A 37 -9.55 -8.11 31.22
C LYS A 37 -10.57 -7.28 30.44
N LEU A 38 -10.32 -5.97 30.22
CA LEU A 38 -11.17 -5.10 29.41
C LEU A 38 -11.53 -5.74 28.06
N TYR A 39 -10.53 -6.31 27.38
CA TYR A 39 -10.68 -6.89 26.05
C TYR A 39 -11.49 -8.20 26.02
N LYS A 40 -11.73 -8.85 27.18
CA LYS A 40 -12.66 -9.99 27.25
C LYS A 40 -14.10 -9.58 26.99
N ASN A 41 -14.44 -8.32 27.23
CA ASN A 41 -15.76 -7.75 26.99
C ASN A 41 -15.96 -7.29 25.53
N PHE A 42 -15.10 -7.70 24.60
CA PHE A 42 -15.19 -7.30 23.19
C PHE A 42 -16.49 -7.83 22.56
N ASP A 43 -17.36 -6.91 22.15
CA ASP A 43 -18.61 -7.18 21.46
C ASP A 43 -18.43 -7.02 19.96
N THR A 44 -18.57 -8.12 19.22
CA THR A 44 -18.40 -8.15 17.76
C THR A 44 -19.46 -7.31 17.05
N VAL A 45 -20.71 -7.29 17.53
CA VAL A 45 -21.80 -6.53 16.89
C VAL A 45 -21.58 -5.03 17.09
N ALA A 46 -21.14 -4.63 18.28
CA ALA A 46 -20.80 -3.23 18.55
C ALA A 46 -19.60 -2.78 17.70
N TYR A 47 -18.57 -3.61 17.61
CA TYR A 47 -17.40 -3.37 16.77
C TYR A 47 -17.77 -3.26 15.29
N ASP A 48 -18.56 -4.20 14.75
CA ASP A 48 -18.95 -4.23 13.33
C ASP A 48 -19.66 -2.95 12.89
N ARG A 49 -20.45 -2.35 13.79
CA ARG A 49 -21.10 -1.05 13.54
C ARG A 49 -20.07 0.07 13.41
N VAL A 50 -19.09 0.11 14.31
CA VAL A 50 -17.99 1.10 14.28
C VAL A 50 -17.12 0.89 13.03
N PHE A 51 -16.78 -0.36 12.72
CA PHE A 51 -15.99 -0.71 11.56
C PHE A 51 -16.68 -0.31 10.26
N SER A 52 -17.95 -0.66 10.08
CA SER A 52 -18.71 -0.32 8.87
C SER A 52 -18.78 1.19 8.67
N LYS A 53 -19.04 1.95 9.75
CA LYS A 53 -19.02 3.41 9.71
C LYS A 53 -17.66 3.95 9.28
N LYS A 54 -16.56 3.42 9.82
CA LYS A 54 -15.19 3.84 9.47
C LYS A 54 -14.83 3.48 8.02
N LEU A 55 -15.27 2.31 7.55
CA LEU A 55 -15.09 1.88 6.16
C LEU A 55 -15.84 2.82 5.20
N ASP A 56 -17.05 3.24 5.55
CA ASP A 56 -17.82 4.21 4.76
C ASP A 56 -17.17 5.60 4.75
N GLU A 57 -16.69 6.07 5.90
CA GLU A 57 -15.97 7.35 6.05
C GLU A 57 -14.69 7.40 5.20
N LEU A 58 -13.86 6.35 5.29
CA LEU A 58 -12.59 6.26 4.57
C LEU A 58 -12.77 5.84 3.09
N GLY A 59 -13.90 5.23 2.75
CA GLY A 59 -14.10 4.49 1.49
C GLY A 59 -13.77 5.28 0.23
N LYS A 60 -13.96 6.60 0.21
CA LYS A 60 -13.62 7.43 -0.97
C LYS A 60 -12.12 7.68 -1.13
N ASP A 61 -11.39 7.66 -0.03
CA ASP A 61 -9.96 7.97 0.01
C ASP A 61 -9.08 6.73 -0.14
N LEU A 62 -9.65 5.52 0.02
CA LEU A 62 -8.96 4.25 -0.19
C LEU A 62 -8.38 4.15 -1.61
N SER A 63 -7.21 3.55 -1.73
CA SER A 63 -6.55 3.32 -3.03
C SER A 63 -7.33 2.35 -3.92
N ASN A 64 -8.02 1.37 -3.31
CA ASN A 64 -8.74 0.30 -3.98
C ASN A 64 -10.08 0.00 -3.27
N PRO A 65 -11.03 0.95 -3.26
CA PRO A 65 -12.19 0.89 -2.37
C PRO A 65 -13.06 -0.35 -2.59
N LYS A 66 -13.36 -0.71 -3.84
CA LYS A 66 -14.17 -1.90 -4.16
C LYS A 66 -13.53 -3.19 -3.66
N LEU A 67 -12.21 -3.33 -3.83
CA LEU A 67 -11.48 -4.51 -3.40
C LEU A 67 -11.42 -4.59 -1.87
N THR A 68 -11.07 -3.48 -1.22
CA THR A 68 -10.99 -3.41 0.25
C THR A 68 -12.35 -3.68 0.88
N THR A 69 -13.42 -3.08 0.37
CA THR A 69 -14.79 -3.35 0.86
C THR A 69 -15.17 -4.82 0.67
N ALA A 70 -14.95 -5.39 -0.52
CA ALA A 70 -15.24 -6.81 -0.76
C ALA A 70 -14.46 -7.73 0.19
N TYR A 71 -13.17 -7.47 0.38
CA TYR A 71 -12.31 -8.25 1.29
C TYR A 71 -12.85 -8.26 2.71
N TYR A 72 -13.23 -7.11 3.28
CA TYR A 72 -13.73 -7.06 4.65
C TYR A 72 -15.13 -7.62 4.80
N LEU A 73 -16.01 -7.44 3.81
CA LEU A 73 -17.34 -8.07 3.82
C LEU A 73 -17.24 -9.60 3.83
N ASP A 74 -16.37 -10.18 2.99
CA ASP A 74 -16.12 -11.62 2.94
C ASP A 74 -15.55 -12.16 4.27
N ASN A 75 -14.82 -11.31 5.00
CA ASN A 75 -14.24 -11.63 6.30
C ASN A 75 -15.08 -11.17 7.49
N LYS A 76 -16.35 -10.78 7.27
CA LYS A 76 -17.28 -10.32 8.31
C LYS A 76 -16.69 -9.20 9.17
N ASN A 77 -16.06 -8.21 8.52
CA ASN A 77 -15.47 -7.02 9.12
C ASN A 77 -14.40 -7.27 10.20
N LYS A 78 -13.86 -8.48 10.31
CA LYS A 78 -12.83 -8.79 11.30
C LYS A 78 -11.55 -7.96 11.07
N PRO A 79 -10.89 -7.46 12.13
CA PRO A 79 -9.62 -6.75 12.03
C PRO A 79 -8.45 -7.72 11.89
N LEU A 80 -8.32 -8.34 10.72
CA LEU A 80 -7.38 -9.43 10.47
C LEU A 80 -5.91 -9.00 10.58
N LEU A 81 -5.55 -7.81 10.09
CA LEU A 81 -4.17 -7.32 10.16
C LEU A 81 -3.78 -6.96 11.59
N VAL A 82 -4.63 -6.25 12.33
CA VAL A 82 -4.39 -5.94 13.74
C VAL A 82 -4.29 -7.23 14.56
N THR A 83 -5.23 -8.17 14.37
CA THR A 83 -5.22 -9.45 15.09
C THR A 83 -3.93 -10.23 14.85
N LYS A 84 -3.49 -10.33 13.58
CA LYS A 84 -2.32 -11.14 13.20
C LYS A 84 -0.97 -10.45 13.48
N PHE A 85 -0.91 -9.13 13.36
CA PHE A 85 0.37 -8.41 13.24
C PHE A 85 0.63 -7.33 14.31
N PHE A 86 -0.33 -7.03 15.17
CA PHE A 86 -0.08 -6.05 16.24
C PHE A 86 0.91 -6.60 17.28
N VAL A 87 0.59 -7.75 17.88
CA VAL A 87 1.35 -8.33 19.00
C VAL A 87 2.77 -8.75 18.62
N ASN A 88 2.96 -9.27 17.39
CA ASN A 88 4.27 -9.70 16.91
C ASN A 88 5.12 -8.57 16.27
N GLY A 89 4.66 -7.32 16.32
CA GLY A 89 5.37 -6.17 15.75
C GLY A 89 5.34 -6.08 14.22
N GLY A 90 4.52 -6.88 13.54
CA GLY A 90 4.34 -6.80 12.08
C GLY A 90 3.81 -5.44 11.63
N LEU A 91 2.88 -4.82 12.37
CA LEU A 91 2.39 -3.47 12.06
C LEU A 91 3.43 -2.38 12.34
N ASP A 92 4.30 -2.57 13.34
CA ASP A 92 5.44 -1.68 13.55
C ASP A 92 6.44 -1.77 12.39
N THR A 93 6.67 -2.98 11.90
CA THR A 93 7.49 -3.20 10.71
C THR A 93 6.87 -2.51 9.51
N LEU A 94 5.55 -2.62 9.30
CA LEU A 94 4.85 -1.86 8.26
C LEU A 94 5.14 -0.37 8.41
N ASN A 95 4.85 0.21 9.58
CA ASN A 95 5.06 1.64 9.84
C ASN A 95 6.50 2.09 9.59
N GLN A 96 7.49 1.26 9.92
CA GLN A 96 8.89 1.52 9.62
C GLN A 96 9.19 1.52 8.11
N TYR A 97 8.63 0.60 7.34
CA TYR A 97 8.75 0.62 5.88
C TYR A 97 8.10 1.86 5.26
N LEU A 98 6.97 2.32 5.82
CA LEU A 98 6.31 3.55 5.38
C LEU A 98 7.19 4.78 5.64
N GLU A 99 7.83 4.89 6.80
CA GLU A 99 8.80 5.95 7.08
C GLU A 99 10.02 5.87 6.13
N ASN A 100 10.60 4.68 5.99
CA ASN A 100 11.77 4.44 5.15
C ASN A 100 11.50 4.69 3.66
N SER A 101 10.23 4.70 3.24
CA SER A 101 9.81 5.08 1.88
C SER A 101 10.29 6.47 1.46
N LYS A 102 10.62 7.34 2.43
CA LYS A 102 11.29 8.63 2.19
C LYS A 102 12.58 8.44 1.41
N ALA A 103 13.39 7.43 1.74
CA ALA A 103 14.63 7.12 1.02
C ALA A 103 14.35 6.68 -0.43
N ASP A 104 13.18 6.10 -0.69
CA ASP A 104 12.72 5.72 -2.02
C ASP A 104 12.08 6.90 -2.80
N GLY A 105 12.11 8.11 -2.23
CA GLY A 105 11.65 9.34 -2.87
C GLY A 105 10.16 9.65 -2.66
N PHE A 106 9.46 8.87 -1.83
CA PHE A 106 8.07 9.15 -1.46
C PHE A 106 7.96 10.16 -0.32
N ASN A 107 6.78 10.77 -0.19
CA ASN A 107 6.34 11.37 1.06
C ASN A 107 5.62 10.28 1.88
N PRO A 108 6.10 9.88 3.07
CA PRO A 108 5.47 8.84 3.89
C PRO A 108 3.98 9.07 4.18
N GLU A 109 3.51 10.32 4.19
CA GLU A 109 2.11 10.65 4.48
C GLU A 109 1.14 10.17 3.40
N VAL A 110 1.60 9.85 2.18
CA VAL A 110 0.74 9.20 1.18
C VAL A 110 0.29 7.79 1.59
N PHE A 111 0.92 7.24 2.64
CA PHE A 111 0.63 5.94 3.24
C PHE A 111 0.07 6.07 4.66
N TYR A 112 -0.43 7.24 5.07
CA TYR A 112 -0.97 7.48 6.43
C TYR A 112 0.06 7.29 7.56
N LYS A 113 1.36 7.46 7.29
CA LYS A 113 2.43 7.15 8.24
C LYS A 113 2.21 7.78 9.62
N SER A 114 1.91 9.09 9.68
CA SER A 114 1.75 9.75 10.98
C SER A 114 0.49 9.27 11.73
N GLU A 115 -0.59 8.99 11.01
CA GLU A 115 -1.84 8.50 11.58
C GLU A 115 -1.71 7.06 12.09
N ILE A 116 -1.10 6.17 11.31
CA ILE A 116 -0.81 4.79 11.73
C ILE A 116 0.11 4.79 12.95
N SER A 117 1.17 5.60 12.93
CA SER A 117 2.06 5.74 14.08
C SER A 117 1.31 6.18 15.34
N LYS A 118 0.37 7.14 15.21
CA LYS A 118 -0.45 7.60 16.34
C LYS A 118 -1.39 6.49 16.84
N LEU A 119 -2.08 5.80 15.94
CA LEU A 119 -2.99 4.70 16.28
C LEU A 119 -2.27 3.53 16.98
N LEU A 120 -1.08 3.16 16.49
CA LEU A 120 -0.22 2.18 17.15
C LEU A 120 0.17 2.63 18.56
N SER A 121 0.61 3.87 18.73
CA SER A 121 0.94 4.42 20.05
C SER A 121 -0.25 4.45 20.99
N THR A 122 -1.44 4.84 20.51
CA THR A 122 -2.68 4.84 21.30
C THR A 122 -3.05 3.43 21.75
N LEU A 123 -3.01 2.44 20.86
CA LEU A 123 -3.32 1.05 21.21
C LEU A 123 -2.30 0.49 22.21
N LYS A 124 -1.00 0.74 21.99
CA LYS A 124 0.10 0.32 22.88
C LYS A 124 0.04 0.93 24.28
N ALA A 125 -0.42 2.18 24.39
CA ALA A 125 -0.57 2.85 25.68
C ALA A 125 -1.62 2.14 26.56
N ASN A 126 -2.58 1.42 25.95
CA ASN A 126 -3.60 0.65 26.65
C ASN A 126 -4.40 1.46 27.70
N ASP A 127 -4.49 2.78 27.51
CA ASP A 127 -5.17 3.71 28.41
C ASP A 127 -6.65 3.89 27.99
N PHE A 128 -7.40 2.78 28.02
CA PHE A 128 -8.82 2.75 27.69
C PHE A 128 -9.67 2.50 28.93
N LYS A 129 -10.73 3.29 29.12
CA LYS A 129 -11.66 3.13 30.25
C LYS A 129 -12.77 2.15 29.94
N LYS A 130 -13.22 2.12 28.68
CA LYS A 130 -14.29 1.23 28.20
C LYS A 130 -13.85 0.51 26.94
N ILE A 131 -14.41 -0.68 26.74
CA ILE A 131 -14.11 -1.47 25.54
C ILE A 131 -14.57 -0.76 24.26
N ASP A 132 -15.65 0.02 24.34
CA ASP A 132 -16.15 0.83 23.22
C ASP A 132 -15.16 1.89 22.74
N ASP A 133 -14.28 2.39 23.63
CA ASP A 133 -13.25 3.38 23.28
C ASP A 133 -12.14 2.75 22.39
N VAL A 134 -12.00 1.43 22.44
CA VAL A 134 -11.00 0.67 21.68
C VAL A 134 -11.44 0.48 20.22
N TYR A 135 -12.74 0.32 19.97
CA TYR A 135 -13.24 -0.06 18.63
C TYR A 135 -12.85 0.92 17.52
N PRO A 136 -12.97 2.25 17.68
CA PRO A 136 -12.54 3.19 16.65
C PRO A 136 -11.05 3.09 16.35
N VAL A 137 -10.22 2.86 17.38
CA VAL A 137 -8.76 2.73 17.22
C VAL A 137 -8.42 1.48 16.40
N ILE A 138 -9.01 0.33 16.73
CA ILE A 138 -8.77 -0.92 16.01
C ILE A 138 -9.30 -0.83 14.57
N ALA A 139 -10.52 -0.33 14.37
CA ALA A 139 -11.12 -0.20 13.03
C ALA A 139 -10.30 0.73 12.13
N GLU A 140 -9.87 1.88 12.65
CA GLU A 140 -9.09 2.84 11.86
C GLU A 140 -7.67 2.34 11.59
N LEU A 141 -7.03 1.69 12.58
CA LEU A 141 -5.73 1.06 12.40
C LEU A 141 -5.77 -0.05 11.36
N GLU A 142 -6.80 -0.90 11.38
CA GLU A 142 -7.01 -1.98 10.42
C GLU A 142 -7.13 -1.42 8.98
N LEU A 143 -8.06 -0.49 8.78
CA LEU A 143 -8.35 0.05 7.45
C LEU A 143 -7.19 0.85 6.87
N LYS A 144 -6.56 1.73 7.66
CA LYS A 144 -5.40 2.50 7.21
C LYS A 144 -4.18 1.60 6.97
N SER A 145 -3.96 0.58 7.80
CA SER A 145 -2.85 -0.37 7.58
C SER A 145 -3.06 -1.19 6.31
N ALA A 146 -4.29 -1.65 6.04
CA ALA A 146 -4.63 -2.36 4.82
C ALA A 146 -4.40 -1.49 3.57
N ASP A 147 -4.89 -0.25 3.58
CA ASP A 147 -4.70 0.64 2.43
C ASP A 147 -3.23 1.06 2.27
N ALA A 148 -2.52 1.33 3.37
CA ALA A 148 -1.09 1.62 3.34
C ALA A 148 -0.28 0.44 2.78
N LEU A 149 -0.61 -0.79 3.18
CA LEU A 149 0.04 -2.00 2.67
C LEU A 149 -0.20 -2.17 1.17
N LEU A 150 -1.44 -1.98 0.69
CA LEU A 150 -1.76 -2.02 -0.73
C LEU A 150 -1.05 -0.92 -1.53
N ARG A 151 -1.11 0.34 -1.06
CA ARG A 151 -0.40 1.46 -1.69
C ARG A 151 1.09 1.21 -1.75
N TYR A 152 1.69 0.81 -0.63
CA TYR A 152 3.13 0.60 -0.54
C TYR A 152 3.58 -0.49 -1.50
N THR A 153 2.94 -1.66 -1.46
CA THR A 153 3.28 -2.78 -2.36
C THR A 153 3.10 -2.40 -3.83
N ASN A 154 1.99 -1.75 -4.18
CA ASN A 154 1.72 -1.31 -5.55
C ASN A 154 2.71 -0.24 -6.03
N TYR A 155 2.99 0.77 -5.21
CA TYR A 155 3.87 1.87 -5.58
C TYR A 155 5.32 1.41 -5.68
N MET A 156 5.78 0.54 -4.76
CA MET A 156 7.10 -0.05 -4.85
C MET A 156 7.28 -0.89 -6.11
N GLN A 157 6.27 -1.68 -6.48
CA GLN A 157 6.40 -2.63 -7.58
C GLN A 157 6.09 -2.04 -8.96
N PHE A 158 5.14 -1.11 -9.07
CA PHE A 158 4.60 -0.63 -10.36
C PHE A 158 4.68 0.89 -10.56
N GLY A 159 5.19 1.63 -9.57
CA GLY A 159 5.19 3.08 -9.55
C GLY A 159 3.88 3.66 -9.01
N SER A 160 3.98 4.87 -8.45
CA SER A 160 2.84 5.62 -7.93
C SER A 160 2.01 6.30 -9.02
N VAL A 161 2.55 6.41 -10.23
CA VAL A 161 1.95 7.19 -11.32
C VAL A 161 1.68 6.35 -12.57
N ASN A 162 0.66 6.75 -13.33
CA ASN A 162 0.44 6.23 -14.67
C ASN A 162 1.01 7.16 -15.73
N PRO A 163 2.13 6.81 -16.39
CA PRO A 163 2.72 7.67 -17.42
C PRO A 163 1.79 7.91 -18.60
N ARG A 164 0.83 7.03 -18.90
CA ARG A 164 -0.20 7.27 -19.93
C ARG A 164 -1.16 8.41 -19.58
N LYS A 165 -1.31 8.75 -18.29
CA LYS A 165 -2.13 9.88 -17.83
C LYS A 165 -1.37 11.21 -17.88
N ILE A 166 -0.04 11.17 -17.94
CA ILE A 166 0.83 12.36 -17.95
C ILE A 166 1.35 12.66 -19.35
N PHE A 167 1.81 11.63 -20.05
CA PHE A 167 2.44 11.75 -21.35
C PHE A 167 1.49 11.26 -22.45
N ASN A 168 1.05 12.20 -23.28
CA ASN A 168 0.15 11.93 -24.41
C ASN A 168 0.69 10.90 -25.42
N ARG A 169 2.01 10.65 -25.43
CA ARG A 169 2.71 9.75 -26.36
C ARG A 169 3.44 8.61 -25.66
N TYR A 170 2.86 8.10 -24.58
CA TYR A 170 3.39 6.94 -23.90
C TYR A 170 2.71 5.67 -24.40
N TYR A 171 3.36 4.99 -25.35
CA TYR A 171 2.79 3.83 -26.03
C TYR A 171 3.12 2.49 -25.36
N ILE A 172 4.01 2.48 -24.37
CA ILE A 172 4.42 1.26 -23.66
C ILE A 172 3.28 0.79 -22.74
N ALA A 173 2.90 -0.48 -22.85
CA ALA A 173 1.87 -1.10 -22.01
C ALA A 173 2.51 -1.63 -20.72
N LEU A 174 2.64 -0.77 -19.71
CA LEU A 174 3.21 -1.16 -18.41
C LEU A 174 2.31 -2.16 -17.69
N LYS A 175 2.94 -3.11 -16.99
CA LYS A 175 2.24 -4.01 -16.06
C LYS A 175 1.63 -3.17 -14.92
N ARG A 176 0.51 -3.66 -14.38
CA ARG A 176 -0.25 -3.01 -13.30
C ARG A 176 -0.59 -4.03 -12.24
N PRO A 177 -0.84 -3.59 -11.00
CA PRO A 177 -1.35 -4.49 -9.98
C PRO A 177 -2.74 -4.98 -10.41
N ASP A 178 -2.92 -6.30 -10.38
CA ASP A 178 -4.22 -6.94 -10.57
C ASP A 178 -4.91 -7.18 -9.21
N SER A 179 -6.23 -7.40 -9.26
CA SER A 179 -7.04 -7.58 -8.04
C SER A 179 -6.68 -8.85 -7.28
N VAL A 180 -6.25 -9.92 -7.95
CA VAL A 180 -5.88 -11.20 -7.32
C VAL A 180 -4.60 -11.02 -6.51
N LYS A 181 -3.62 -10.30 -7.05
CA LYS A 181 -2.38 -9.98 -6.37
C LYS A 181 -2.64 -9.08 -5.17
N MET A 182 -3.49 -8.07 -5.29
CA MET A 182 -3.84 -7.17 -4.19
C MET A 182 -4.59 -7.90 -3.07
N ASP A 183 -5.53 -8.79 -3.41
CA ASP A 183 -6.19 -9.66 -2.43
C ASP A 183 -5.17 -10.56 -1.70
N SER A 184 -4.20 -11.14 -2.42
CA SER A 184 -3.13 -11.92 -1.79
C SER A 184 -2.24 -11.11 -0.84
N VAL A 185 -2.10 -9.80 -1.06
CA VAL A 185 -1.34 -8.90 -0.18
C VAL A 185 -2.07 -8.72 1.15
N LEU A 186 -3.39 -8.52 1.13
CA LEU A 186 -4.21 -8.43 2.35
C LEU A 186 -4.24 -9.75 3.13
N LYS A 187 -4.22 -10.88 2.42
CA LYS A 187 -4.20 -12.24 2.99
C LYS A 187 -2.81 -12.71 3.47
N THR A 188 -1.79 -11.85 3.47
CA THR A 188 -0.44 -12.28 3.83
C THR A 188 -0.35 -12.88 5.23
N ASP A 189 0.47 -13.92 5.37
CA ASP A 189 0.85 -14.50 6.66
C ASP A 189 2.16 -13.92 7.19
N ASN A 190 2.94 -13.25 6.33
CA ASN A 190 4.24 -12.70 6.68
C ASN A 190 4.40 -11.33 6.04
N LEU A 191 4.08 -10.31 6.83
CA LEU A 191 4.13 -8.91 6.42
C LEU A 191 5.55 -8.50 6.01
N VAL A 192 6.57 -8.95 6.75
CA VAL A 192 7.99 -8.66 6.47
C VAL A 192 8.39 -9.20 5.10
N LYS A 193 8.03 -10.45 4.79
CA LYS A 193 8.31 -11.09 3.49
C LYS A 193 7.61 -10.36 2.35
N THR A 194 6.34 -9.96 2.54
CA THR A 194 5.60 -9.18 1.55
C THR A 194 6.28 -7.84 1.26
N LEU A 195 6.67 -7.09 2.30
CA LEU A 195 7.30 -5.78 2.16
C LEU A 195 8.72 -5.84 1.58
N ALA A 196 9.51 -6.83 1.99
CA ALA A 196 10.85 -7.05 1.45
C ALA A 196 10.79 -7.51 -0.02
N GLY A 197 9.76 -8.30 -0.38
CA GLY A 197 9.59 -8.83 -1.73
C GLY A 197 9.32 -7.79 -2.81
N VAL A 198 8.76 -6.63 -2.44
CA VAL A 198 8.45 -5.54 -3.39
C VAL A 198 9.58 -4.53 -3.56
N GLN A 199 10.67 -4.61 -2.77
CA GLN A 199 11.80 -3.68 -2.89
C GLN A 199 12.51 -3.85 -4.24
N PRO A 200 12.74 -2.77 -5.01
CA PRO A 200 13.56 -2.83 -6.21
C PRO A 200 15.00 -3.23 -5.88
N LYS A 201 15.51 -4.24 -6.59
CA LYS A 201 16.85 -4.81 -6.38
C LYS A 201 17.88 -4.38 -7.43
N ALA A 202 17.42 -3.68 -8.48
CA ALA A 202 18.29 -3.25 -9.56
C ALA A 202 19.35 -2.28 -9.03
N LYS A 203 20.61 -2.48 -9.42
CA LYS A 203 21.73 -1.64 -8.98
C LYS A 203 21.47 -0.15 -9.24
N SER A 204 20.96 0.19 -10.41
CA SER A 204 20.62 1.57 -10.79
C SER A 204 19.62 2.24 -9.84
N TYR A 205 18.67 1.47 -9.30
CA TYR A 205 17.72 1.98 -8.32
C TYR A 205 18.39 2.26 -6.97
N ILE A 206 19.24 1.33 -6.51
CA ILE A 206 20.00 1.47 -5.26
C ILE A 206 20.98 2.66 -5.37
N ASP A 207 21.66 2.81 -6.50
CA ASP A 207 22.58 3.93 -6.75
C ASP A 207 21.83 5.28 -6.68
N LEU A 208 20.64 5.39 -7.28
CA LEU A 208 19.82 6.59 -7.18
C LEU A 208 19.29 6.85 -5.76
N LYS A 209 18.97 5.79 -5.00
CA LYS A 209 18.57 5.90 -3.59
C LYS A 209 19.70 6.46 -2.73
N ASN A 210 20.93 5.99 -2.94
CA ASN A 210 22.12 6.50 -2.26
C ASN A 210 22.43 7.94 -2.69
N ALA A 211 22.31 8.25 -3.98
CA ALA A 211 22.47 9.61 -4.49
C ALA A 211 21.43 10.57 -3.88
N LEU A 212 20.17 10.14 -3.73
CA LEU A 212 19.13 10.93 -3.08
C LEU A 212 19.49 11.25 -1.61
N ALA A 213 20.02 10.27 -0.88
CA ALA A 213 20.46 10.47 0.49
C ALA A 213 21.58 11.52 0.57
N ASN A 214 22.63 11.35 -0.24
CA ASN A 214 23.76 12.29 -0.30
C ASN A 214 23.29 13.71 -0.65
N TYR A 215 22.43 13.86 -1.67
CA TYR A 215 21.95 15.19 -2.10
C TYR A 215 21.10 15.88 -1.04
N ARG A 216 20.29 15.12 -0.28
CA ARG A 216 19.51 15.68 0.83
C ARG A 216 20.41 16.20 1.94
N GLU A 217 21.48 15.48 2.25
CA GLU A 217 22.46 15.90 3.26
C GLU A 217 23.22 17.16 2.81
N THR A 218 23.67 17.21 1.55
CA THR A 218 24.48 18.33 1.06
C THR A 218 23.67 19.59 0.77
N ILE A 219 22.44 19.47 0.26
CA ILE A 219 21.62 20.62 -0.17
C ILE A 219 20.69 21.09 0.95
N GLY A 220 20.15 20.17 1.75
CA GLY A 220 19.22 20.50 2.84
C GLY A 220 17.83 21.00 2.40
N ASN A 221 17.51 21.02 1.10
CA ASN A 221 16.23 21.49 0.57
C ASN A 221 15.53 20.42 -0.29
N GLU A 222 14.44 19.85 0.23
CA GLU A 222 13.67 18.78 -0.44
C GLU A 222 13.03 19.20 -1.78
N ASN A 223 12.92 20.51 -2.04
CA ASN A 223 12.35 21.09 -3.25
C ASN A 223 13.39 21.44 -4.33
N ASP A 224 14.67 21.14 -4.10
CA ASP A 224 15.72 21.34 -5.09
C ASP A 224 15.46 20.53 -6.38
N GLU A 225 15.82 21.12 -7.52
CA GLU A 225 15.60 20.50 -8.84
C GLU A 225 16.38 19.20 -9.04
N ALA A 226 17.59 19.07 -8.46
CA ALA A 226 18.35 17.83 -8.53
C ALA A 226 17.65 16.71 -7.73
N ILE A 227 17.17 17.02 -6.53
CA ILE A 227 16.40 16.07 -5.69
C ILE A 227 15.11 15.64 -6.40
N LYS A 228 14.37 16.59 -6.99
CA LYS A 228 13.16 16.29 -7.78
C LYS A 228 13.46 15.37 -8.96
N LYS A 229 14.56 15.61 -9.69
CA LYS A 229 14.99 14.77 -10.82
C LYS A 229 15.34 13.35 -10.37
N ILE A 230 16.04 13.20 -9.24
CA ILE A 230 16.36 11.87 -8.69
C ILE A 230 15.07 11.11 -8.33
N LYS A 231 14.14 11.76 -7.62
CA LYS A 231 12.82 11.16 -7.28
C LYS A 231 12.04 10.74 -8.52
N LEU A 232 12.02 11.57 -9.57
CA LEU A 232 11.34 11.25 -10.83
C LEU A 232 11.96 10.02 -11.51
N ASN A 233 13.29 9.89 -11.47
CA ASN A 233 13.96 8.71 -12.01
C ASN A 233 13.73 7.46 -11.16
N LEU A 234 13.67 7.57 -9.82
CA LEU A 234 13.25 6.48 -8.95
C LEU A 234 11.82 6.01 -9.27
N GLU A 235 10.89 6.93 -9.53
CA GLU A 235 9.53 6.58 -9.97
C GLU A 235 9.55 5.86 -11.33
N ARG A 236 10.29 6.38 -12.31
CA ARG A 236 10.45 5.76 -13.64
C ARG A 236 11.00 4.35 -13.58
N LEU A 237 11.97 4.07 -12.70
CA LEU A 237 12.58 2.75 -12.54
C LEU A 237 11.61 1.71 -11.93
N ARG A 238 10.48 2.13 -11.34
CA ARG A 238 9.43 1.22 -10.86
C ARG A 238 8.42 0.85 -11.93
N TRP A 239 8.41 1.55 -13.07
CA TRP A 239 7.47 1.27 -14.15
C TRP A 239 7.81 -0.07 -14.81
N LYS A 240 7.02 -1.10 -14.47
CA LYS A 240 7.24 -2.46 -14.94
C LYS A 240 6.93 -2.61 -16.42
N MET A 241 7.97 -2.88 -17.20
CA MET A 241 7.84 -3.19 -18.62
C MET A 241 7.08 -4.51 -18.83
N PRO A 242 6.34 -4.66 -19.95
CA PRO A 242 5.59 -5.88 -20.24
C PRO A 242 6.50 -7.07 -20.56
N ILE A 243 7.65 -6.81 -21.19
CA ILE A 243 8.61 -7.82 -21.64
C ILE A 243 9.85 -7.74 -20.74
N GLU A 244 10.20 -8.88 -20.16
CA GLU A 244 11.48 -9.09 -19.48
C GLU A 244 12.32 -9.92 -20.45
N THR A 245 13.42 -9.35 -20.91
CA THR A 245 14.34 -9.95 -21.89
C THR A 245 15.75 -9.80 -21.37
N ASP A 246 16.56 -10.83 -21.59
CA ASP A 246 17.98 -10.82 -21.28
C ASP A 246 18.75 -9.94 -22.26
N GLU A 247 18.13 -9.44 -23.32
CA GLU A 247 18.76 -8.61 -24.34
C GLU A 247 17.85 -7.45 -24.73
N VAL A 248 18.37 -6.22 -24.62
CA VAL A 248 17.58 -5.01 -24.84
C VAL A 248 18.42 -3.90 -25.46
N VAL A 249 17.83 -3.20 -26.43
CA VAL A 249 18.34 -1.92 -26.93
C VAL A 249 17.62 -0.80 -26.21
N GLN A 250 18.35 -0.08 -25.36
CA GLN A 250 17.84 1.05 -24.61
C GLN A 250 18.27 2.36 -25.27
N VAL A 251 17.32 3.25 -25.54
CA VAL A 251 17.58 4.61 -26.03
C VAL A 251 17.26 5.60 -24.91
N ASN A 252 18.29 6.30 -24.41
CA ASN A 252 18.13 7.36 -23.43
C ASN A 252 18.00 8.71 -24.14
N ILE A 253 16.75 9.09 -24.46
CA ILE A 253 16.46 10.28 -25.28
C ILE A 253 17.09 11.57 -24.72
N PRO A 254 16.99 11.89 -23.42
CA PRO A 254 17.64 13.09 -22.87
C PRO A 254 19.17 13.08 -22.91
N ASP A 255 19.79 11.90 -22.99
CA ASP A 255 21.23 11.69 -22.98
C ASP A 255 21.82 11.50 -24.39
N PHE A 256 20.97 11.50 -25.43
CA PHE A 256 21.37 11.29 -26.83
C PHE A 256 22.19 10.00 -27.04
N SER A 257 21.88 8.96 -26.28
CA SER A 257 22.63 7.70 -26.30
C SER A 257 21.73 6.49 -26.53
N LEU A 258 22.31 5.48 -27.17
CA LEU A 258 21.78 4.14 -27.32
C LEU A 258 22.77 3.16 -26.73
N THR A 259 22.26 2.27 -25.88
CA THR A 259 23.05 1.18 -25.30
C THR A 259 22.35 -0.15 -25.55
N TRP A 260 23.09 -1.11 -26.09
CA TRP A 260 22.64 -2.49 -26.24
C TRP A 260 23.18 -3.30 -25.08
N PHE A 261 22.27 -3.77 -24.23
CA PHE A 261 22.56 -4.61 -23.08
C PHE A 261 22.25 -6.08 -23.37
N LYS A 262 23.10 -6.96 -22.87
CA LYS A 262 22.79 -8.38 -22.69
C LYS A 262 23.08 -8.78 -21.24
N ASN A 263 22.05 -9.14 -20.50
CA ASN A 263 22.05 -9.30 -19.06
C ASN A 263 22.59 -8.04 -18.38
N ASN A 264 23.76 -8.14 -17.74
CA ASN A 264 24.46 -7.02 -17.09
C ASN A 264 25.64 -6.50 -17.92
N ASP A 265 25.87 -7.02 -19.12
CA ASP A 265 26.97 -6.61 -19.99
C ASP A 265 26.51 -5.59 -21.02
N THR A 266 27.42 -4.68 -21.39
CA THR A 266 27.20 -3.67 -22.42
C THR A 266 27.85 -4.14 -23.72
N LEU A 267 27.04 -4.59 -24.67
CA LEU A 267 27.55 -5.07 -25.95
C LEU A 267 27.98 -3.92 -26.86
N THR A 268 27.26 -2.80 -26.83
CA THR A 268 27.56 -1.62 -27.64
C THR A 268 26.97 -0.36 -27.01
N HIS A 269 27.69 0.74 -27.13
CA HIS A 269 27.24 2.07 -26.75
C HIS A 269 27.56 3.06 -27.88
N MET A 270 26.59 3.92 -28.23
CA MET A 270 26.77 4.94 -29.26
C MET A 270 25.90 6.17 -29.00
N ASN A 271 26.37 7.31 -29.50
CA ASN A 271 25.57 8.52 -29.57
C ASN A 271 24.53 8.39 -30.70
N VAL A 272 23.34 8.92 -30.47
CA VAL A 272 22.23 8.90 -31.42
C VAL A 272 21.59 10.28 -31.56
N CYS A 273 21.09 10.59 -32.75
CA CYS A 273 20.25 11.75 -32.97
C CYS A 273 18.79 11.39 -32.65
N VAL A 274 18.11 12.25 -31.90
CA VAL A 274 16.69 12.11 -31.56
C VAL A 274 15.86 13.21 -32.21
N GLY A 275 14.55 13.02 -32.27
CA GLY A 275 13.64 14.00 -32.87
C GLY A 275 13.68 15.35 -32.13
N GLY A 276 13.87 16.43 -32.88
CA GLY A 276 13.84 17.79 -32.35
C GLY A 276 12.47 18.18 -31.78
N LYS A 277 12.46 19.16 -30.87
CA LYS A 277 11.22 19.75 -30.35
C LYS A 277 10.42 20.31 -31.54
N ARG A 278 9.11 20.03 -31.57
CA ARG A 278 8.22 20.64 -32.55
C ARG A 278 8.17 22.15 -32.34
N GLU A 279 8.27 22.88 -33.44
CA GLU A 279 8.07 24.33 -33.46
C GLU A 279 6.66 24.70 -32.97
N ALA A 280 6.50 25.91 -32.43
CA ALA A 280 5.21 26.39 -31.93
C ALA A 280 4.11 26.35 -33.00
N THR A 281 4.47 26.61 -34.25
CA THR A 281 3.56 26.64 -35.42
C THR A 281 3.42 25.28 -36.12
N TYR A 282 3.94 24.19 -35.54
CA TYR A 282 3.92 22.87 -36.16
C TYR A 282 2.50 22.42 -36.54
N ALA A 283 1.50 22.68 -35.69
CA ALA A 283 0.12 22.31 -35.97
C ALA A 283 -0.45 23.05 -37.20
N GLU A 284 -0.07 24.31 -37.40
CA GLU A 284 -0.49 25.13 -38.55
C GLU A 284 0.22 24.69 -39.84
N LYS A 285 1.53 24.41 -39.75
CA LYS A 285 2.29 23.81 -40.86
C LYS A 285 1.69 22.48 -41.30
N MET A 286 1.33 21.62 -40.35
CA MET A 286 0.67 20.34 -40.67
C MET A 286 -0.72 20.53 -41.30
N LYS A 287 -1.50 21.53 -40.88
CA LYS A 287 -2.78 21.87 -41.53
C LYS A 287 -2.59 22.40 -42.94
N ARG A 288 -1.53 23.19 -43.18
CA ARG A 288 -1.17 23.69 -44.52
C ARG A 288 -0.76 22.53 -45.42
N PHE A 289 0.14 21.68 -44.95
CA PHE A 289 0.58 20.48 -45.65
C PHE A 289 -0.57 19.55 -46.03
N ALA A 290 -1.51 19.30 -45.11
CA ALA A 290 -2.68 18.47 -45.41
C ALA A 290 -3.58 19.02 -46.53
N LYS A 291 -3.52 20.35 -46.80
CA LYS A 291 -4.27 21.00 -47.88
C LYS A 291 -3.47 21.16 -49.17
N SER A 292 -2.17 21.46 -49.08
CA SER A 292 -1.34 21.83 -50.23
C SER A 292 -0.33 20.76 -50.66
N GLY A 293 -0.08 19.73 -49.85
CA GLY A 293 0.99 18.76 -50.08
C GLY A 293 2.41 19.32 -49.91
N SER A 294 2.57 20.59 -49.55
CA SER A 294 3.86 21.22 -49.25
C SER A 294 3.88 21.78 -47.83
N LEU A 295 5.03 21.64 -47.16
CA LEU A 295 5.29 22.21 -45.84
C LEU A 295 5.44 23.73 -45.90
#